data_AF-A0A8H7I8Y4-F1
#
_entry.id   AF-A0A8H7I8Y4-F1
#
_cell.length_a   1.000
_cell.length_b   1.000
_cell.length_c   1.000
_cell.angle_alpha   90.00
_cell.angle_beta   90.00
_cell.angle_gamma   90.00
#
_symmetry.space_group_name_H-M   'P 1'
#
loop_
_entity.id
_entity.type
_entity.pdbx_description
1 polymer ?
#
loop_
_entity_poly.entity_id
_entity_poly.type
_entity_poly.pdbx_seq_one_letter_code
_entity_poly.pdbx_strand_id
1 'polypeptide(L)'
;MHSAQLRRRIAKMDESARRLEKDNSPDDPKKQLEDPTLEQLRLASFKSRSRASAIGRGRVQAIVSAIAIGFLLLLIRTQKSKEPPSAYALCSAHGERNIWTVDESNARAECMVINGKFIADIGSVDDIRRRWGDRATTGPVAGAPDVSRKRGLKFIYLEKGQAAYPGFHDAHAHVLQWGWASQLPLRGSQTIEEILSKIKLYVESAPLEPGAWIEGKDGIRRYGAVSKEVIRRLGPLPDKVDGGEIIRDADGNPTGIFLDNAMALIGKYVPLSTHNLELITRADDAKPQWTDAQRLRFFRRTVKDALAVGLTTIHDAATYVPDIEMAIEGKLPLRLYLMGHVLSDTYWGAQLPNITAAESADGRLMLQAVKIFGDGALGSWGSALLEPYSDKPDTTGILRSSPDVLRTLIADFYKNLSQDRANKIVLDAYEEALKSSTDTDRRLRIEHAQILTQEDLKRMGRLGGAKFRNGATVTTGSDFPVEGINPLLGFYAAVTDSPGRNIATWPWRMVPEQRMTRHEGHYFFRQKLFLSRG
;
A
#
# COMPACT_ATOMS: atom_id res chain seq x y z
N MET A 1 0.41 -23.32 20.03
CA MET A 1 0.93 -23.04 21.40
C MET A 1 1.91 -21.84 21.43
N HIS A 2 1.80 -20.83 20.53
CA HIS A 2 2.92 -19.90 20.27
C HIS A 2 2.69 -18.40 20.54
N SER A 3 1.46 -17.93 20.81
CA SER A 3 1.25 -16.51 21.17
C SER A 3 2.05 -16.08 22.40
N ALA A 4 2.28 -17.00 23.35
CA ALA A 4 3.16 -16.79 24.50
C ALA A 4 4.65 -16.65 24.12
N GLN A 5 5.14 -17.36 23.10
CA GLN A 5 6.52 -17.20 22.62
C GLN A 5 6.70 -15.90 21.83
N LEU A 6 5.72 -15.52 21.00
CA LEU A 6 5.76 -14.23 20.30
C LEU A 6 5.68 -13.06 21.29
N ARG A 7 4.76 -13.10 22.26
CA ARG A 7 4.70 -12.10 23.35
C ARG A 7 6.00 -12.04 24.18
N ARG A 8 6.67 -13.17 24.41
CA ARG A 8 8.00 -13.21 25.08
C ARG A 8 9.13 -12.63 24.21
N ARG A 9 9.08 -12.78 22.88
CA ARG A 9 10.02 -12.10 21.96
C ARG A 9 9.77 -10.60 21.95
N ILE A 10 8.53 -10.15 21.78
CA ILE A 10 8.13 -8.73 21.84
C ILE A 10 8.57 -8.11 23.17
N ALA A 11 8.31 -8.75 24.31
CA ALA A 11 8.74 -8.26 25.61
C ALA A 11 10.26 -8.14 25.76
N LYS A 12 11.04 -9.09 25.21
CA LYS A 12 12.51 -8.99 25.18
C LYS A 12 13.01 -7.90 24.23
N MET A 13 12.32 -7.65 23.11
CA MET A 13 12.69 -6.60 22.16
C MET A 13 12.37 -5.20 22.71
N ASP A 14 11.25 -5.05 23.44
CA ASP A 14 10.92 -3.85 24.20
C ASP A 14 11.92 -3.60 25.35
N GLU A 15 12.42 -4.66 26.00
CA GLU A 15 13.54 -4.55 26.96
C GLU A 15 14.84 -4.11 26.27
N SER A 16 15.18 -4.66 25.11
CA SER A 16 16.35 -4.25 24.31
C SER A 16 16.23 -2.80 23.80
N ALA A 17 15.04 -2.36 23.40
CA ALA A 17 14.79 -0.98 23.00
C ALA A 17 15.03 -0.02 24.18
N ARG A 18 14.49 -0.33 25.37
CA ARG A 18 14.73 0.44 26.60
C ARG A 18 16.19 0.44 27.06
N ARG A 19 16.98 -0.59 26.69
CA ARG A 19 18.45 -0.60 26.89
C ARG A 19 19.14 0.33 25.89
N LEU A 20 18.78 0.28 24.60
CA LEU A 20 19.30 1.18 23.57
C LEU A 20 18.95 2.66 23.82
N GLU A 21 17.78 2.96 24.41
CA GLU A 21 17.44 4.32 24.86
C GLU A 21 18.25 4.76 26.10
N LYS A 22 18.76 3.82 26.91
CA LYS A 22 19.65 4.10 28.05
C LYS A 22 21.11 4.30 27.63
N ASP A 23 21.59 3.50 26.70
CA ASP A 23 22.98 3.54 26.21
C ASP A 23 23.27 4.77 25.31
N ASN A 24 22.25 5.57 24.97
CA ASN A 24 22.37 6.86 24.27
C ASN A 24 22.27 8.08 25.21
N SER A 25 22.52 7.91 26.52
CA SER A 25 22.71 9.05 27.43
C SER A 25 24.04 9.77 27.12
N PRO A 26 24.12 11.12 27.03
CA PRO A 26 25.29 11.82 26.46
C PRO A 26 26.61 11.84 27.27
N ASP A 27 26.80 10.97 28.27
CA ASP A 27 27.83 11.09 29.32
C ASP A 27 28.80 9.87 29.41
N ASP A 28 29.28 9.34 28.27
CA ASP A 28 30.46 8.43 28.24
C ASP A 28 31.66 9.09 27.50
N PRO A 29 32.73 9.49 28.22
CA PRO A 29 33.89 10.14 27.61
C PRO A 29 34.80 9.28 26.72
N LYS A 30 34.50 8.00 26.46
CA LYS A 30 35.49 7.03 25.93
C LYS A 30 35.31 6.46 24.51
N LYS A 31 34.46 7.04 23.67
CA LYS A 31 34.36 6.67 22.23
C LYS A 31 34.73 7.80 21.28
N GLN A 32 36.03 8.05 21.17
CA GLN A 32 36.58 8.65 19.94
C GLN A 32 36.84 7.52 18.93
N LEU A 33 36.25 7.64 17.73
CA LEU A 33 36.78 7.04 16.52
C LEU A 33 37.26 8.17 15.60
N GLU A 34 38.21 7.84 14.74
CA GLU A 34 39.07 8.81 14.06
C GLU A 34 38.41 9.36 12.78
N ASP A 35 38.39 10.68 12.64
CA ASP A 35 38.02 11.38 11.40
C ASP A 35 39.29 12.02 10.79
N PRO A 36 39.77 11.56 9.62
CA PRO A 36 41.01 12.02 9.03
C PRO A 36 40.91 13.40 8.34
N THR A 37 39.76 14.08 8.36
CA THR A 37 39.56 15.33 7.60
C THR A 37 40.07 16.60 8.31
N LEU A 38 40.44 16.52 9.60
CA LEU A 38 40.72 17.70 10.44
C LEU A 38 42.17 18.22 10.42
N GLU A 39 43.10 17.58 9.71
CA GLU A 39 44.52 17.99 9.72
C GLU A 39 44.83 19.17 8.77
N GLN A 40 44.06 19.36 7.69
CA GLN A 40 44.34 20.39 6.68
C GLN A 40 44.02 21.84 7.13
N LEU A 41 43.32 22.05 8.25
CA LEU A 41 42.99 23.38 8.78
C LEU A 41 43.98 23.92 9.82
N ARG A 42 45.11 23.24 10.07
CA ARG A 42 46.02 23.56 11.20
C ARG A 42 47.11 24.60 10.91
N LEU A 43 47.14 25.21 9.73
CA LEU A 43 48.19 26.15 9.29
C LEU A 43 47.67 27.56 8.94
N ALA A 44 47.07 28.26 9.92
CA ALA A 44 46.78 29.69 9.81
C ALA A 44 46.91 30.45 11.14
N SER A 45 47.75 31.50 11.13
CA SER A 45 48.01 32.46 12.23
C SER A 45 48.72 31.93 13.50
N PHE A 46 49.43 32.83 14.19
CA PHE A 46 50.46 32.50 15.17
C PHE A 46 50.53 33.56 16.28
N LYS A 47 50.67 33.12 17.54
CA LYS A 47 51.02 33.91 18.75
C LYS A 47 50.33 35.27 18.96
N SER A 48 49.50 35.34 20.01
CA SER A 48 49.82 36.23 21.13
C SER A 48 49.38 35.62 22.47
N ARG A 49 50.03 36.00 23.58
CA ARG A 49 49.63 35.65 24.95
C ARG A 49 49.28 36.94 25.68
N SER A 50 48.11 37.00 26.32
CA SER A 50 47.86 37.96 27.39
C SER A 50 47.12 37.29 28.56
N ARG A 51 47.52 37.63 29.80
CA ARG A 51 46.83 37.21 31.02
C ARG A 51 45.73 38.22 31.35
N ALA A 52 44.57 38.08 30.73
CA ALA A 52 43.34 38.81 31.08
C ALA A 52 42.35 37.90 31.83
N SER A 53 41.54 38.50 32.72
CA SER A 53 40.87 37.82 33.84
C SER A 53 40.09 36.52 33.51
N ALA A 54 40.13 35.57 34.44
CA ALA A 54 39.23 34.41 34.44
C ALA A 54 37.79 34.80 34.84
N ILE A 55 37.66 35.79 35.73
CA ILE A 55 36.39 36.27 36.30
C ILE A 55 35.45 36.84 35.22
N GLY A 56 35.98 37.53 34.20
CA GLY A 56 35.18 38.01 33.08
C GLY A 56 34.62 36.88 32.19
N ARG A 57 35.42 35.84 31.93
CA ARG A 57 35.05 34.75 31.02
C ARG A 57 33.86 33.93 31.52
N GLY A 58 33.80 33.60 32.82
CA GLY A 58 32.67 32.89 33.40
C GLY A 58 31.34 33.63 33.23
N ARG A 59 31.33 34.97 33.41
CA ARG A 59 30.13 35.79 33.18
C ARG A 59 29.74 35.90 31.72
N VAL A 60 30.70 36.12 30.81
CA VAL A 60 30.41 36.15 29.35
C VAL A 60 29.88 34.80 28.88
N GLN A 61 30.48 33.69 29.31
CA GLN A 61 30.04 32.35 28.93
C GLN A 61 28.65 32.00 29.50
N ALA A 62 28.34 32.42 30.72
CA ALA A 62 26.98 32.30 31.28
C ALA A 62 25.95 33.13 30.50
N ILE A 63 26.29 34.35 30.08
CA ILE A 63 25.42 35.20 29.25
C ILE A 63 25.22 34.59 27.86
N VAL A 64 26.28 34.10 27.21
CA VAL A 64 26.19 33.41 25.91
C VAL A 64 25.34 32.14 26.01
N SER A 65 25.52 31.32 27.06
CA SER A 65 24.67 30.15 27.31
C SER A 65 23.22 30.53 27.58
N ALA A 66 22.95 31.60 28.34
CA ALA A 66 21.59 32.09 28.58
C ALA A 66 20.92 32.62 27.30
N ILE A 67 21.67 33.30 26.43
CA ILE A 67 21.21 33.74 25.10
C ILE A 67 20.96 32.53 24.20
N ALA A 68 21.85 31.53 24.19
CA ALA A 68 21.71 30.31 23.39
C ALA A 68 20.52 29.46 23.84
N ILE A 69 20.32 29.28 25.14
CA ILE A 69 19.12 28.63 25.72
C ILE A 69 17.88 29.46 25.42
N GLY A 70 17.95 30.79 25.50
CA GLY A 70 16.88 31.70 25.10
C GLY A 70 16.49 31.53 23.63
N PHE A 71 17.47 31.46 22.73
CA PHE A 71 17.28 31.21 21.30
C PHE A 71 16.76 29.81 21.01
N LEU A 72 17.23 28.78 21.73
CA LEU A 72 16.75 27.41 21.61
C LEU A 72 15.29 27.30 22.08
N LEU A 73 14.93 27.92 23.20
CA LEU A 73 13.54 28.01 23.68
C LEU A 73 12.67 28.87 22.75
N LEU A 74 13.24 29.87 22.08
CA LEU A 74 12.54 30.64 21.05
C LEU A 74 12.29 29.79 19.80
N LEU A 75 13.29 29.02 19.34
CA LEU A 75 13.20 28.08 18.22
C LEU A 75 12.20 26.96 18.50
N ILE A 76 12.19 26.41 19.72
CA ILE A 76 11.17 25.44 20.17
C ILE A 76 9.77 26.09 20.24
N ARG A 77 9.67 27.37 20.64
CA ARG A 77 8.40 28.13 20.61
C ARG A 77 7.91 28.50 19.22
N THR A 78 8.81 28.72 18.24
CA THR A 78 8.44 28.95 16.84
C THR A 78 8.18 27.64 16.10
N GLN A 79 8.82 26.53 16.50
CA GLN A 79 8.38 25.16 16.26
C GLN A 79 7.17 24.75 17.13
N LYS A 80 6.19 25.65 17.30
CA LYS A 80 4.80 25.20 17.48
C LYS A 80 4.49 24.26 16.32
N SER A 81 4.06 23.03 16.62
CA SER A 81 3.74 22.06 15.58
C SER A 81 2.71 22.65 14.61
N LYS A 82 2.91 22.42 13.31
CA LYS A 82 1.92 22.77 12.27
C LYS A 82 0.65 21.90 12.37
N GLU A 83 0.72 20.83 13.15
CA GLU A 83 -0.37 19.90 13.40
C GLU A 83 -1.50 20.56 14.21
N PRO A 84 -2.77 20.21 13.95
CA PRO A 84 -3.88 20.62 14.81
C PRO A 84 -3.76 19.99 16.20
N PRO A 85 -4.40 20.59 17.24
CA PRO A 85 -4.53 19.91 18.54
C PRO A 85 -5.32 18.60 18.39
N SER A 86 -5.19 17.68 19.34
CA SER A 86 -5.83 16.36 19.29
C SER A 86 -7.36 16.41 19.19
N ALA A 87 -8.02 17.49 19.60
CA ALA A 87 -9.43 17.75 19.33
C ALA A 87 -9.62 19.16 18.73
N TYR A 88 -10.34 19.24 17.61
CA TYR A 88 -10.60 20.48 16.87
C TYR A 88 -11.90 20.38 16.05
N ALA A 89 -12.47 21.52 15.69
CA ALA A 89 -13.52 21.62 14.70
C ALA A 89 -12.89 22.06 13.36
N LEU A 90 -13.16 21.31 12.28
CA LEU A 90 -12.86 21.71 10.91
C LEU A 90 -14.17 22.18 10.28
N CYS A 91 -14.24 23.45 9.87
CA CYS A 91 -15.40 24.06 9.24
C CYS A 91 -15.08 24.57 7.82
N SER A 92 -16.11 24.70 7.00
CA SER A 92 -16.08 25.37 5.69
C SER A 92 -15.94 26.89 5.84
N ALA A 93 -15.69 27.62 4.75
CA ALA A 93 -15.87 29.06 4.75
C ALA A 93 -17.34 29.43 5.06
N HIS A 94 -17.59 30.64 5.58
CA HIS A 94 -18.90 31.03 6.11
C HIS A 94 -20.01 30.94 5.05
N GLY A 95 -21.03 30.10 5.32
CA GLY A 95 -22.15 29.84 4.40
C GLY A 95 -21.91 28.74 3.37
N GLU A 96 -20.74 28.07 3.37
CA GLU A 96 -20.45 26.94 2.51
C GLU A 96 -20.69 25.60 3.23
N ARG A 97 -21.17 24.58 2.51
CA ARG A 97 -21.18 23.17 2.95
C ARG A 97 -20.11 22.38 2.19
N ASN A 98 -18.84 22.73 2.38
CA ASN A 98 -17.71 22.21 1.60
C ASN A 98 -16.92 21.08 2.31
N ILE A 99 -17.49 20.53 3.38
CA ILE A 99 -16.99 19.29 3.99
C ILE A 99 -17.85 18.13 3.52
N TRP A 100 -17.29 17.25 2.70
CA TRP A 100 -17.99 16.08 2.18
C TRP A 100 -17.89 14.90 3.16
N THR A 101 -19.00 14.18 3.31
CA THR A 101 -19.10 12.99 4.17
C THR A 101 -19.22 11.73 3.31
N VAL A 102 -19.50 10.59 3.94
CA VAL A 102 -19.90 9.32 3.30
C VAL A 102 -21.31 8.89 3.74
N ASP A 103 -22.09 9.83 4.28
CA ASP A 103 -23.47 9.63 4.70
C ASP A 103 -24.40 10.14 3.59
N GLU A 104 -25.16 9.25 2.94
CA GLU A 104 -26.09 9.61 1.87
C GLU A 104 -27.17 10.61 2.34
N SER A 105 -27.58 10.56 3.61
CA SER A 105 -28.57 11.47 4.19
C SER A 105 -27.99 12.86 4.50
N ASN A 106 -26.66 12.97 4.65
CA ASN A 106 -25.97 14.21 5.00
C ASN A 106 -24.60 14.32 4.29
N ALA A 107 -24.59 14.17 2.97
CA ALA A 107 -23.39 14.05 2.15
C ALA A 107 -22.45 15.27 2.19
N ARG A 108 -22.92 16.41 2.70
CA ARG A 108 -22.17 17.67 2.82
C ARG A 108 -22.51 18.39 4.13
N ALA A 109 -21.50 18.76 4.92
CA ALA A 109 -21.63 19.51 6.16
C ALA A 109 -20.96 20.89 6.07
N GLU A 110 -21.33 21.79 6.97
CA GLU A 110 -20.56 23.02 7.18
C GLU A 110 -19.34 22.72 8.04
N CYS A 111 -19.50 21.97 9.13
CA CYS A 111 -18.44 21.69 10.10
C CYS A 111 -18.47 20.25 10.63
N MET A 112 -17.28 19.72 10.96
CA MET A 112 -17.09 18.43 11.65
C MET A 112 -16.11 18.58 12.83
N VAL A 113 -16.32 17.81 13.89
CA VAL A 113 -15.39 17.72 15.04
C VAL A 113 -14.52 16.48 14.88
N ILE A 114 -13.21 16.68 14.94
CA ILE A 114 -12.20 15.62 15.02
C ILE A 114 -11.77 15.46 16.47
N ASN A 115 -11.71 14.22 16.96
CA ASN A 115 -11.17 13.86 18.26
C ASN A 115 -10.24 12.64 18.12
N GLY A 116 -8.93 12.87 18.22
CA GLY A 116 -7.90 11.86 17.97
C GLY A 116 -7.96 11.33 16.53
N LYS A 117 -8.40 10.08 16.38
CA LYS A 117 -8.56 9.40 15.08
C LYS A 117 -10.02 9.24 14.62
N PHE A 118 -10.96 9.89 15.30
CA PHE A 118 -12.41 9.76 15.06
C PHE A 118 -13.05 11.10 14.69
N ILE A 119 -14.10 11.06 13.88
CA ILE A 119 -15.09 12.14 13.77
C ILE A 119 -16.06 11.98 14.93
N ALA A 120 -16.29 13.03 15.71
CA ALA A 120 -17.08 13.00 16.94
C ALA A 120 -18.42 13.74 16.85
N ASP A 121 -18.58 14.64 15.88
CA ASP A 121 -19.81 15.41 15.61
C ASP A 121 -19.74 15.98 14.18
N ILE A 122 -20.89 16.25 13.55
CA ILE A 122 -21.05 16.84 12.22
C ILE A 122 -22.30 17.75 12.25
N GLY A 123 -22.23 18.96 11.70
CA GLY A 123 -23.37 19.88 11.68
C GLY A 123 -23.13 21.21 10.98
N SER A 124 -23.95 22.21 11.34
CA SER A 124 -23.68 23.62 11.06
C SER A 124 -22.55 24.15 11.94
N VAL A 125 -21.91 25.26 11.56
CA VAL A 125 -20.85 25.89 12.38
C VAL A 125 -21.40 26.26 13.77
N ASP A 126 -22.62 26.81 13.83
CA ASP A 126 -23.24 27.20 15.09
C ASP A 126 -23.69 26.01 15.94
N ASP A 127 -24.09 24.89 15.34
CA ASP A 127 -24.41 23.67 16.09
C ASP A 127 -23.21 23.11 16.83
N ILE A 128 -22.07 23.02 16.14
CA ILE A 128 -20.81 22.60 16.73
C ILE A 128 -20.36 23.60 17.80
N ARG A 129 -20.50 24.92 17.54
CA ARG A 129 -20.18 25.98 18.52
C ARG A 129 -21.05 25.88 19.78
N ARG A 130 -22.36 25.62 19.65
CA ARG A 130 -23.28 25.46 20.80
C ARG A 130 -23.01 24.18 21.60
N ARG A 131 -22.59 23.08 20.96
CA ARG A 131 -22.34 21.79 21.64
C ARG A 131 -20.95 21.64 22.26
N TRP A 132 -19.92 22.24 21.66
CA TRP A 132 -18.51 22.04 22.05
C TRP A 132 -17.81 23.31 22.56
N GLY A 133 -18.33 24.49 22.23
CA GLY A 133 -17.69 25.77 22.49
C GLY A 133 -16.53 26.08 21.55
N ASP A 134 -16.46 27.31 21.07
CA ASP A 134 -15.36 27.84 20.26
C ASP A 134 -14.39 28.62 21.15
N ARG A 135 -13.14 28.12 21.24
CA ARG A 135 -12.07 28.73 22.05
C ARG A 135 -11.75 30.18 21.69
N ALA A 136 -12.09 30.64 20.48
CA ALA A 136 -11.85 32.00 20.02
C ALA A 136 -13.02 32.96 20.28
N THR A 137 -14.24 32.45 20.52
CA THR A 137 -15.46 33.28 20.60
C THR A 137 -16.29 33.02 21.86
N THR A 138 -16.89 31.83 22.01
CA THR A 138 -17.73 31.50 23.18
C THR A 138 -16.94 31.06 24.41
N GLY A 139 -15.69 30.63 24.23
CA GLY A 139 -14.98 29.83 25.23
C GLY A 139 -15.63 28.45 25.43
N PRO A 140 -15.34 27.76 26.55
CA PRO A 140 -16.00 26.50 26.91
C PRO A 140 -17.46 26.72 27.29
N VAL A 141 -18.33 25.79 26.88
CA VAL A 141 -19.78 25.82 27.17
C VAL A 141 -20.20 24.75 28.18
N ALA A 142 -21.29 25.00 28.91
CA ALA A 142 -21.85 24.05 29.86
C ALA A 142 -22.32 22.76 29.15
N GLY A 143 -22.16 21.61 29.80
CA GLY A 143 -22.50 20.30 29.21
C GLY A 143 -21.51 19.77 28.15
N ALA A 144 -20.54 20.56 27.69
CA ALA A 144 -19.60 20.15 26.65
C ALA A 144 -18.79 18.87 27.01
N PRO A 145 -18.40 18.06 26.01
CA PRO A 145 -17.54 16.88 26.22
C PRO A 145 -16.17 17.23 26.82
N ASP A 146 -15.61 16.32 27.64
CA ASP A 146 -14.38 16.51 28.44
C ASP A 146 -13.22 17.17 27.70
N VAL A 147 -12.97 16.77 26.45
CA VAL A 147 -11.89 17.29 25.59
C VAL A 147 -12.01 18.78 25.26
N SER A 148 -13.21 19.36 25.43
CA SER A 148 -13.55 20.76 25.14
C SER A 148 -13.99 21.55 26.37
N ARG A 149 -14.59 20.91 27.38
CA ARG A 149 -15.19 21.52 28.59
C ARG A 149 -14.32 22.54 29.33
N LYS A 150 -12.99 22.44 29.24
CA LYS A 150 -12.06 23.37 29.92
C LYS A 150 -11.62 24.59 29.09
N ARG A 151 -11.80 24.59 27.76
CA ARG A 151 -11.23 25.63 26.87
C ARG A 151 -12.02 25.95 25.58
N GLY A 152 -13.04 25.18 25.23
CA GLY A 152 -13.59 25.14 23.87
C GLY A 152 -12.65 24.43 22.88
N LEU A 153 -13.18 24.04 21.73
CA LEU A 153 -12.39 23.52 20.60
C LEU A 153 -11.63 24.65 19.89
N LYS A 154 -10.50 24.32 19.25
CA LYS A 154 -9.97 25.17 18.19
C LYS A 154 -10.83 24.97 16.95
N PHE A 155 -11.46 26.04 16.45
CA PHE A 155 -12.07 26.05 15.13
C PHE A 155 -10.98 26.33 14.07
N ILE A 156 -11.04 25.60 12.96
CA ILE A 156 -10.16 25.72 11.79
C ILE A 156 -11.08 25.83 10.59
N TYR A 157 -10.97 26.92 9.84
CA TYR A 157 -11.80 27.17 8.66
C TYR A 157 -11.02 26.86 7.38
N LEU A 158 -11.67 26.16 6.45
CA LEU A 158 -11.23 26.06 5.06
C LEU A 158 -11.28 27.45 4.40
N GLU A 159 -10.35 27.72 3.50
CA GLU A 159 -10.41 28.94 2.68
C GLU A 159 -11.55 28.84 1.65
N LYS A 160 -12.04 29.97 1.15
CA LYS A 160 -13.16 30.02 0.20
C LYS A 160 -12.87 29.16 -1.03
N GLY A 161 -13.74 28.20 -1.34
CA GLY A 161 -13.57 27.27 -2.46
C GLY A 161 -12.64 26.08 -2.20
N GLN A 162 -11.99 25.98 -1.04
CA GLN A 162 -11.42 24.71 -0.58
C GLN A 162 -12.54 23.77 -0.12
N ALA A 163 -12.30 22.46 -0.20
CA ALA A 163 -13.23 21.44 0.26
C ALA A 163 -12.49 20.30 0.96
N ALA A 164 -13.06 19.79 2.06
CA ALA A 164 -12.57 18.60 2.73
C ALA A 164 -13.31 17.37 2.19
N TYR A 165 -12.58 16.28 1.96
CA TYR A 165 -13.11 15.01 1.50
C TYR A 165 -12.58 13.87 2.38
N PRO A 166 -13.30 12.73 2.47
CA PRO A 166 -12.71 11.50 2.99
C PRO A 166 -11.47 11.12 2.17
N GLY A 167 -10.41 10.64 2.83
CA GLY A 167 -9.21 10.18 2.12
C GLY A 167 -9.53 9.06 1.13
N PHE A 168 -8.77 8.95 0.04
CA PHE A 168 -8.97 7.86 -0.91
C PHE A 168 -8.56 6.52 -0.29
N HIS A 169 -9.21 5.46 -0.77
CA HIS A 169 -8.99 4.06 -0.40
C HIS A 169 -8.65 3.27 -1.66
N ASP A 170 -7.54 2.53 -1.63
CA ASP A 170 -7.22 1.53 -2.66
C ASP A 170 -7.43 0.12 -2.09
N ALA A 171 -8.28 -0.66 -2.76
CA ALA A 171 -8.67 -2.00 -2.35
C ALA A 171 -7.77 -3.11 -2.93
N HIS A 172 -6.85 -2.84 -3.85
CA HIS A 172 -5.89 -3.83 -4.36
C HIS A 172 -4.64 -3.14 -4.90
N ALA A 173 -3.51 -3.28 -4.20
CA ALA A 173 -2.22 -2.78 -4.67
C ALA A 173 -1.04 -3.53 -4.00
N HIS A 174 0.19 -3.20 -4.40
CA HIS A 174 1.42 -3.82 -3.89
C HIS A 174 2.41 -2.76 -3.36
N VAL A 175 2.38 -2.56 -2.04
CA VAL A 175 2.99 -1.42 -1.34
C VAL A 175 4.50 -1.37 -1.53
N LEU A 176 5.23 -2.46 -1.27
CA LEU A 176 6.69 -2.46 -1.47
C LEU A 176 7.07 -2.47 -2.95
N GLN A 177 6.25 -3.07 -3.81
CA GLN A 177 6.54 -3.15 -5.24
C GLN A 177 6.40 -1.81 -5.96
N TRP A 178 5.50 -0.91 -5.51
CA TRP A 178 5.51 0.47 -5.99
C TRP A 178 6.86 1.15 -5.69
N GLY A 179 7.34 1.05 -4.45
CA GLY A 179 8.58 1.67 -4.03
C GLY A 179 9.81 1.11 -4.74
N TRP A 180 9.82 -0.20 -5.02
CA TRP A 180 10.83 -0.89 -5.83
C TRP A 180 10.79 -0.49 -7.31
N ALA A 181 9.61 -0.53 -7.96
CA ALA A 181 9.44 -0.15 -9.36
C ALA A 181 9.69 1.35 -9.60
N SER A 182 9.45 2.18 -8.59
CA SER A 182 9.69 3.62 -8.61
C SER A 182 11.16 4.03 -8.49
N GLN A 183 12.09 3.08 -8.38
CA GLN A 183 13.52 3.31 -8.52
C GLN A 183 13.91 3.53 -9.99
N LEU A 184 13.38 2.66 -10.87
CA LEU A 184 13.66 2.63 -12.30
C LEU A 184 12.32 2.47 -13.06
N PRO A 185 11.58 3.58 -13.28
CA PRO A 185 10.24 3.55 -13.84
C PRO A 185 10.27 3.30 -15.36
N LEU A 186 10.35 2.02 -15.73
CA LEU A 186 10.26 1.59 -17.14
C LEU A 186 8.84 1.78 -17.69
N ARG A 187 7.82 1.76 -16.82
CA ARG A 187 6.41 2.04 -17.15
C ARG A 187 6.26 3.18 -18.17
N GLY A 188 5.47 2.91 -19.21
CA GLY A 188 5.12 3.88 -20.24
C GLY A 188 6.19 4.12 -21.31
N SER A 189 7.35 3.47 -21.25
CA SER A 189 8.23 3.38 -22.42
C SER A 189 7.51 2.72 -23.59
N GLN A 190 7.66 3.28 -24.79
CA GLN A 190 7.09 2.77 -26.04
C GLN A 190 8.10 1.95 -26.85
N THR A 191 9.42 2.12 -26.61
CA THR A 191 10.47 1.42 -27.36
C THR A 191 11.56 0.82 -26.46
N ILE A 192 12.37 -0.08 -27.03
CA ILE A 192 13.50 -0.70 -26.35
C ILE A 192 14.60 0.33 -26.06
N GLU A 193 14.80 1.30 -26.95
CA GLU A 193 15.80 2.37 -26.84
C GLU A 193 15.50 3.31 -25.65
N GLU A 194 14.21 3.59 -25.39
CA GLU A 194 13.78 4.32 -24.20
C GLU A 194 14.05 3.53 -22.91
N ILE A 195 13.81 2.21 -22.92
CA ILE A 195 14.11 1.32 -21.78
C ILE A 195 15.62 1.28 -21.52
N LEU A 196 16.43 1.08 -22.56
CA LEU A 196 17.89 1.08 -22.47
C LEU A 196 18.45 2.41 -22.00
N SER A 197 17.86 3.53 -22.43
CA SER A 197 18.24 4.88 -22.00
C SER A 197 17.91 5.12 -20.53
N LYS A 198 16.72 4.70 -20.04
CA LYS A 198 16.38 4.73 -18.60
C LYS A 198 17.33 3.86 -17.77
N ILE A 199 17.64 2.64 -18.23
CA ILE A 199 18.60 1.73 -17.57
C ILE A 199 19.98 2.38 -17.50
N LYS A 200 20.48 2.93 -18.62
CA LYS A 200 21.78 3.61 -18.68
C LYS A 200 21.86 4.78 -17.69
N LEU A 201 20.89 5.68 -17.70
CA LEU A 201 20.84 6.82 -16.78
C LEU A 201 20.76 6.39 -15.31
N TYR A 202 20.09 5.27 -15.01
CA TYR A 202 20.07 4.70 -13.65
C TYR A 202 21.45 4.17 -13.25
N VAL A 203 22.16 3.45 -14.12
CA VAL A 203 23.53 2.96 -13.87
C VAL A 203 24.53 4.11 -13.72
N GLU A 204 24.38 5.20 -14.49
CA GLU A 204 25.24 6.38 -14.43
C GLU A 204 24.99 7.27 -13.20
N SER A 205 23.85 7.10 -12.50
CA SER A 205 23.47 7.96 -11.36
C SER A 205 23.32 7.24 -10.02
N ALA A 206 23.24 5.91 -9.99
CA ALA A 206 23.18 5.11 -8.77
C ALA A 206 24.57 4.56 -8.38
N PRO A 207 24.96 4.59 -7.09
CA PRO A 207 26.14 3.88 -6.61
C PRO A 207 25.84 2.37 -6.60
N LEU A 208 26.13 1.71 -7.72
CA LEU A 208 25.94 0.26 -7.90
C LEU A 208 27.27 -0.47 -7.71
N GLU A 209 27.30 -1.40 -6.76
CA GLU A 209 28.45 -2.29 -6.56
C GLU A 209 28.64 -3.23 -7.76
N PRO A 210 29.88 -3.65 -8.09
CA PRO A 210 30.14 -4.60 -9.16
C PRO A 210 29.36 -5.92 -8.97
N GLY A 211 28.51 -6.24 -9.95
CA GLY A 211 27.64 -7.43 -9.90
C GLY A 211 26.25 -7.20 -9.28
N ALA A 212 25.90 -5.97 -8.88
CA ALA A 212 24.54 -5.63 -8.47
C ALA A 212 23.52 -5.85 -9.61
N TRP A 213 22.34 -6.35 -9.26
CA TRP A 213 21.22 -6.46 -10.19
C TRP A 213 20.57 -5.09 -10.45
N ILE A 214 20.17 -4.86 -11.70
CA ILE A 214 19.39 -3.69 -12.12
C ILE A 214 17.98 -4.17 -12.41
N GLU A 215 17.00 -3.61 -11.70
CA GLU A 215 15.62 -4.06 -11.70
C GLU A 215 14.65 -2.89 -11.93
N GLY A 216 13.60 -3.11 -12.71
CA GLY A 216 12.53 -2.16 -12.99
C GLY A 216 11.30 -2.86 -13.54
N LYS A 217 10.15 -2.16 -13.59
CA LYS A 217 8.88 -2.72 -14.07
C LYS A 217 8.22 -1.81 -15.11
N ASP A 218 7.72 -2.43 -16.18
CA ASP A 218 7.22 -1.81 -17.42
C ASP A 218 5.68 -1.76 -17.49
N GLY A 219 4.95 -2.62 -16.77
CA GLY A 219 3.53 -2.38 -16.47
C GLY A 219 2.69 -3.65 -16.26
N ILE A 220 1.70 -3.82 -17.16
CA ILE A 220 0.51 -4.66 -16.97
C ILE A 220 0.76 -6.16 -17.23
N ARG A 221 1.77 -6.50 -18.04
CA ARG A 221 2.02 -7.89 -18.46
C ARG A 221 2.68 -8.69 -17.34
N ARG A 222 2.12 -9.84 -16.96
CA ARG A 222 2.76 -10.81 -16.06
C ARG A 222 3.77 -11.66 -16.83
N TYR A 223 4.90 -11.04 -17.17
CA TYR A 223 6.10 -11.75 -17.62
C TYR A 223 7.33 -11.41 -16.77
N GLY A 224 8.31 -12.31 -16.80
CA GLY A 224 9.71 -11.98 -16.55
C GLY A 224 10.42 -11.87 -17.89
N ALA A 225 11.00 -10.70 -18.19
CA ALA A 225 11.85 -10.49 -19.36
C ALA A 225 13.31 -10.39 -18.92
N VAL A 226 14.20 -11.20 -19.52
CA VAL A 226 15.63 -11.25 -19.16
C VAL A 226 16.54 -11.23 -20.38
N SER A 227 17.77 -10.73 -20.21
CA SER A 227 18.75 -10.66 -21.30
C SER A 227 19.32 -12.05 -21.64
N LYS A 228 19.88 -12.18 -22.86
CA LYS A 228 20.52 -13.44 -23.31
C LYS A 228 21.65 -13.92 -22.39
N GLU A 229 22.34 -13.01 -21.70
CA GLU A 229 23.36 -13.35 -20.69
C GLU A 229 22.74 -13.96 -19.42
N VAL A 230 21.54 -13.55 -19.01
CA VAL A 230 20.82 -14.22 -17.92
C VAL A 230 20.40 -15.62 -18.36
N ILE A 231 19.83 -15.78 -19.56
CA ILE A 231 19.46 -17.11 -20.11
C ILE A 231 20.68 -18.05 -20.09
N ARG A 232 21.84 -17.58 -20.56
CA ARG A 232 23.11 -18.33 -20.53
C ARG A 232 23.55 -18.74 -19.11
N ARG A 233 23.18 -17.97 -18.08
CA ARG A 233 23.44 -18.29 -16.65
C ARG A 233 22.38 -19.21 -16.03
N LEU A 234 21.15 -19.24 -16.55
CA LEU A 234 20.13 -20.21 -16.13
C LEU A 234 20.53 -21.64 -16.53
N GLY A 235 21.18 -21.79 -17.69
CA GLY A 235 21.54 -23.09 -18.26
C GLY A 235 20.37 -23.72 -19.03
N PRO A 236 20.30 -25.05 -19.14
CA PRO A 236 19.19 -25.75 -19.80
C PRO A 236 17.84 -25.40 -19.16
N LEU A 237 16.86 -25.05 -19.99
CA LEU A 237 15.49 -24.73 -19.58
C LEU A 237 14.54 -25.85 -20.01
N PRO A 238 13.52 -26.19 -19.21
CA PRO A 238 12.57 -27.25 -19.55
C PRO A 238 11.67 -26.84 -20.73
N ASP A 239 11.14 -27.84 -21.43
CA ASP A 239 10.24 -27.62 -22.57
C ASP A 239 8.79 -27.32 -22.13
N LYS A 240 8.43 -27.68 -20.90
CA LYS A 240 7.14 -27.38 -20.28
C LYS A 240 7.33 -26.96 -18.82
N VAL A 241 6.48 -26.05 -18.35
CA VAL A 241 6.35 -25.67 -16.93
C VAL A 241 4.87 -25.82 -16.56
N ASP A 242 4.56 -26.40 -15.41
CA ASP A 242 3.16 -26.53 -14.99
C ASP A 242 2.62 -25.18 -14.50
N GLY A 243 1.49 -24.74 -15.06
CA GLY A 243 0.93 -23.41 -14.85
C GLY A 243 1.79 -22.23 -15.38
N GLY A 244 2.64 -22.43 -16.40
CA GLY A 244 3.44 -21.35 -16.99
C GLY A 244 4.03 -21.67 -18.38
N GLU A 245 4.47 -20.65 -19.11
CA GLU A 245 4.99 -20.77 -20.49
C GLU A 245 6.37 -20.10 -20.63
N ILE A 246 7.33 -20.75 -21.31
CA ILE A 246 8.57 -20.09 -21.76
C ILE A 246 8.37 -19.75 -23.23
N ILE A 247 8.31 -18.46 -23.57
CA ILE A 247 8.13 -18.05 -24.96
C ILE A 247 9.40 -18.36 -25.74
N ARG A 248 9.26 -19.14 -26.81
CA ARG A 248 10.34 -19.59 -27.69
C ARG A 248 10.14 -19.00 -29.09
N ASP A 249 11.24 -18.84 -29.83
CA ASP A 249 11.21 -18.44 -31.24
C ASP A 249 10.89 -19.63 -32.16
N ALA A 250 10.84 -19.37 -33.48
CA ALA A 250 10.49 -20.37 -34.49
C ALA A 250 11.49 -21.55 -34.55
N ASP A 251 12.72 -21.34 -34.08
CA ASP A 251 13.78 -22.35 -33.99
C ASP A 251 13.75 -23.07 -32.62
N GLY A 252 12.78 -22.74 -31.75
CA GLY A 252 12.60 -23.34 -30.42
C GLY A 252 13.47 -22.74 -29.31
N ASN A 253 14.26 -21.70 -29.58
CA ASN A 253 15.14 -21.10 -28.58
C ASN A 253 14.36 -20.20 -27.61
N PRO A 254 14.72 -20.16 -26.32
CA PRO A 254 14.07 -19.29 -25.34
C PRO A 254 14.32 -17.81 -25.67
N THR A 255 13.25 -17.04 -25.89
CA THR A 255 13.33 -15.60 -26.22
C THR A 255 13.84 -14.73 -25.06
N GLY A 256 13.76 -15.24 -23.83
CA GLY A 256 13.96 -14.48 -22.59
C GLY A 256 12.68 -13.99 -21.93
N ILE A 257 11.50 -14.28 -22.50
CA ILE A 257 10.19 -13.99 -21.92
C ILE A 257 9.62 -15.27 -21.26
N PHE A 258 9.29 -15.16 -19.97
CA PHE A 258 8.74 -16.24 -19.13
C PHE A 258 7.39 -15.79 -18.56
N LEU A 259 6.35 -16.62 -18.67
CA LEU A 259 4.98 -16.31 -18.24
C LEU A 259 4.57 -17.12 -17.00
N ASP A 260 3.84 -16.46 -16.11
CA ASP A 260 3.25 -17.04 -14.89
C ASP A 260 4.24 -17.97 -14.14
N ASN A 261 3.96 -19.26 -13.95
CA ASN A 261 4.85 -20.13 -13.16
C ASN A 261 6.26 -20.31 -13.79
N ALA A 262 6.47 -20.03 -15.08
CA ALA A 262 7.80 -20.09 -15.68
C ALA A 262 8.74 -19.01 -15.15
N MET A 263 8.21 -17.93 -14.56
CA MET A 263 9.00 -16.87 -13.90
C MET A 263 9.80 -17.39 -12.68
N ALA A 264 9.48 -18.60 -12.18
CA ALA A 264 10.24 -19.33 -11.16
C ALA A 264 11.72 -19.51 -11.54
N LEU A 265 11.98 -19.77 -12.82
CA LEU A 265 13.28 -20.21 -13.34
C LEU A 265 14.31 -19.07 -13.29
N ILE A 266 13.88 -17.85 -13.61
CA ILE A 266 14.66 -16.61 -13.41
C ILE A 266 15.00 -16.43 -11.91
N GLY A 267 14.04 -16.79 -11.06
CA GLY A 267 14.06 -16.58 -9.61
C GLY A 267 15.11 -17.34 -8.80
N LYS A 268 15.91 -18.18 -9.45
CA LYS A 268 17.09 -18.81 -8.86
C LYS A 268 18.30 -17.85 -8.77
N TYR A 269 18.34 -16.79 -9.58
CA TYR A 269 19.52 -15.91 -9.70
C TYR A 269 19.21 -14.43 -9.45
N VAL A 270 17.99 -13.97 -9.73
CA VAL A 270 17.54 -12.60 -9.46
C VAL A 270 16.97 -12.51 -8.03
N PRO A 271 17.29 -11.45 -7.24
CA PRO A 271 16.60 -11.13 -6.00
C PRO A 271 15.15 -10.77 -6.27
N LEU A 272 14.26 -11.78 -6.30
CA LEU A 272 12.90 -11.55 -6.78
C LEU A 272 12.14 -10.57 -5.89
N SER A 273 11.64 -9.51 -6.53
CA SER A 273 10.54 -8.71 -5.99
C SER A 273 9.40 -9.63 -5.57
N THR A 274 8.72 -9.27 -4.48
CA THR A 274 7.92 -10.22 -3.71
C THR A 274 6.78 -10.89 -4.50
N HIS A 275 6.30 -10.31 -5.61
CA HIS A 275 5.26 -10.91 -6.43
C HIS A 275 5.60 -12.30 -7.02
N ASN A 276 6.88 -12.63 -7.17
CA ASN A 276 7.29 -13.91 -7.76
C ASN A 276 7.64 -14.97 -6.69
N LEU A 277 7.47 -14.67 -5.39
CA LEU A 277 7.82 -15.60 -4.29
C LEU A 277 6.87 -16.80 -4.17
N GLU A 278 5.66 -16.75 -4.73
CA GLU A 278 4.80 -17.95 -4.86
C GLU A 278 5.50 -19.08 -5.63
N LEU A 279 6.43 -18.71 -6.50
CA LEU A 279 7.20 -19.60 -7.35
C LEU A 279 8.52 -20.05 -6.71
N ILE A 280 8.83 -19.58 -5.50
CA ILE A 280 10.09 -19.85 -4.79
C ILE A 280 9.96 -20.93 -3.72
N THR A 281 8.82 -21.04 -3.06
CA THR A 281 8.62 -21.86 -1.83
C THR A 281 8.78 -23.36 -2.00
N ARG A 282 8.86 -23.88 -3.23
CA ARG A 282 9.22 -25.30 -3.50
C ARG A 282 10.73 -25.58 -3.37
N ALA A 283 11.54 -24.56 -3.11
CA ALA A 283 12.98 -24.68 -3.01
C ALA A 283 13.46 -24.10 -1.67
N ASP A 284 14.02 -24.95 -0.82
CA ASP A 284 14.65 -24.62 0.47
C ASP A 284 15.97 -23.82 0.33
N ASP A 285 16.17 -23.18 -0.83
CA ASP A 285 17.37 -22.42 -1.19
C ASP A 285 17.34 -21.03 -0.56
N ALA A 286 18.45 -20.61 0.05
CA ALA A 286 18.64 -19.25 0.58
C ALA A 286 18.78 -18.19 -0.54
N LYS A 287 17.68 -17.91 -1.24
CA LYS A 287 17.61 -16.90 -2.31
C LYS A 287 17.66 -15.48 -1.73
N PRO A 288 18.34 -14.53 -2.40
CA PRO A 288 18.48 -13.16 -1.90
C PRO A 288 17.11 -12.46 -1.86
N GLN A 289 16.64 -12.16 -0.65
CA GLN A 289 15.51 -11.27 -0.44
C GLN A 289 15.99 -9.81 -0.39
N TRP A 290 15.06 -8.86 -0.49
CA TRP A 290 15.32 -7.48 -0.11
C TRP A 290 15.81 -7.40 1.34
N THR A 291 16.79 -6.54 1.60
CA THR A 291 17.20 -6.16 2.96
C THR A 291 16.17 -5.24 3.59
N ASP A 292 16.13 -5.13 4.92
CA ASP A 292 15.15 -4.27 5.60
C ASP A 292 15.38 -2.78 5.30
N ALA A 293 16.62 -2.40 4.98
CA ALA A 293 16.94 -1.08 4.44
C ALA A 293 16.35 -0.84 3.03
N GLN A 294 16.25 -1.88 2.19
CA GLN A 294 15.52 -1.82 0.91
C GLN A 294 14.00 -1.78 1.16
N ARG A 295 13.43 -2.68 1.97
CA ARG A 295 11.99 -2.67 2.33
C ARG A 295 11.54 -1.31 2.86
N LEU A 296 12.28 -0.77 3.84
CA LEU A 296 11.99 0.52 4.45
C LEU A 296 12.14 1.70 3.47
N ARG A 297 13.08 1.63 2.53
CA ARG A 297 13.20 2.62 1.43
C ARG A 297 11.97 2.56 0.51
N PHE A 298 11.53 1.36 0.14
CA PHE A 298 10.38 1.17 -0.74
C PHE A 298 9.08 1.61 -0.05
N PHE A 299 8.86 1.20 1.19
CA PHE A 299 7.73 1.63 2.00
C PHE A 299 7.65 3.15 2.14
N ARG A 300 8.77 3.81 2.49
CA ARG A 300 8.85 5.28 2.58
C ARG A 300 8.54 5.96 1.25
N ARG A 301 8.96 5.38 0.11
CA ARG A 301 8.62 5.92 -1.22
C ARG A 301 7.13 5.80 -1.51
N THR A 302 6.53 4.64 -1.30
CA THR A 302 5.09 4.43 -1.54
C THR A 302 4.22 5.29 -0.63
N VAL A 303 4.58 5.42 0.65
CA VAL A 303 3.93 6.34 1.59
C VAL A 303 3.93 7.78 1.07
N LYS A 304 5.09 8.27 0.61
CA LYS A 304 5.23 9.63 0.10
C LYS A 304 4.33 9.84 -1.12
N ASP A 305 4.40 8.92 -2.08
CA ASP A 305 3.68 9.04 -3.34
C ASP A 305 2.15 8.88 -3.15
N ALA A 306 1.70 7.98 -2.25
CA ALA A 306 0.29 7.80 -1.89
C ALA A 306 -0.30 9.02 -1.17
N LEU A 307 0.38 9.53 -0.13
CA LEU A 307 -0.12 10.68 0.64
C LEU A 307 -0.16 11.96 -0.22
N ALA A 308 0.75 12.10 -1.20
CA ALA A 308 0.75 13.22 -2.15
C ALA A 308 -0.48 13.25 -3.08
N VAL A 309 -1.16 12.11 -3.29
CA VAL A 309 -2.41 12.00 -4.06
C VAL A 309 -3.65 11.79 -3.18
N GLY A 310 -3.52 11.95 -1.86
CA GLY A 310 -4.62 11.81 -0.90
C GLY A 310 -5.07 10.36 -0.64
N LEU A 311 -4.26 9.37 -1.00
CA LEU A 311 -4.49 7.95 -0.71
C LEU A 311 -4.06 7.63 0.73
N THR A 312 -5.02 7.22 1.56
CA THR A 312 -4.85 7.11 3.03
C THR A 312 -5.10 5.72 3.62
N THR A 313 -5.66 4.82 2.82
CA THR A 313 -5.88 3.41 3.15
C THR A 313 -5.51 2.57 1.93
N ILE A 314 -4.64 1.58 2.10
CA ILE A 314 -4.21 0.66 1.04
C ILE A 314 -4.45 -0.77 1.50
N HIS A 315 -5.06 -1.57 0.63
CA HIS A 315 -5.16 -3.02 0.78
C HIS A 315 -4.00 -3.67 0.02
N ASP A 316 -2.95 -4.06 0.76
CA ASP A 316 -1.73 -4.64 0.22
C ASP A 316 -1.94 -6.12 -0.09
N ALA A 317 -1.79 -6.51 -1.36
CA ALA A 317 -2.07 -7.86 -1.83
C ALA A 317 -0.79 -8.69 -2.00
N ALA A 318 -0.83 -9.93 -1.47
CA ALA A 318 0.31 -10.84 -1.40
C ALA A 318 1.50 -10.28 -0.58
N THR A 319 1.23 -9.84 0.66
CA THR A 319 2.27 -9.40 1.61
C THR A 319 2.98 -10.60 2.25
N TYR A 320 4.31 -10.62 2.32
CA TYR A 320 5.08 -11.76 2.86
C TYR A 320 5.46 -11.57 4.33
N VAL A 321 5.84 -12.65 5.03
CA VAL A 321 6.13 -12.64 6.47
C VAL A 321 7.12 -11.53 6.90
N PRO A 322 8.28 -11.30 6.23
CA PRO A 322 9.20 -10.22 6.63
C PRO A 322 8.60 -8.81 6.43
N ASP A 323 7.71 -8.65 5.45
CA ASP A 323 7.05 -7.39 5.15
C ASP A 323 5.90 -7.13 6.15
N ILE A 324 5.22 -8.20 6.60
CA ILE A 324 4.26 -8.20 7.70
C ILE A 324 4.97 -7.85 9.02
N GLU A 325 6.12 -8.45 9.32
CA GLU A 325 6.91 -8.14 10.52
C GLU A 325 7.36 -6.67 10.54
N MET A 326 7.91 -6.16 9.44
CA MET A 326 8.23 -4.73 9.28
C MET A 326 7.00 -3.82 9.46
N ALA A 327 5.81 -4.24 8.98
CA ALA A 327 4.57 -3.48 9.14
C ALA A 327 4.01 -3.50 10.58
N ILE A 328 4.31 -4.55 11.37
CA ILE A 328 3.93 -4.65 12.80
C ILE A 328 4.82 -3.76 13.67
N GLU A 329 6.12 -3.69 13.38
CA GLU A 329 7.07 -2.87 14.14
C GLU A 329 7.02 -1.38 13.75
N GLY A 330 6.59 -1.07 12.52
CA GLY A 330 6.52 0.29 12.00
C GLY A 330 5.34 1.11 12.53
N LYS A 331 5.59 2.39 12.86
CA LYS A 331 4.51 3.40 13.00
C LYS A 331 3.95 3.71 11.61
N LEU A 332 2.68 3.39 11.35
CA LEU A 332 2.13 3.44 9.99
C LEU A 332 1.58 4.83 9.65
N PRO A 333 2.09 5.53 8.64
CA PRO A 333 1.64 6.88 8.28
C PRO A 333 0.31 6.90 7.51
N LEU A 334 -0.11 5.77 6.95
CA LEU A 334 -1.40 5.49 6.31
C LEU A 334 -1.96 4.17 6.86
N ARG A 335 -3.20 3.78 6.51
CA ARG A 335 -3.78 2.49 6.92
C ARG A 335 -3.39 1.37 5.96
N LEU A 336 -3.04 0.20 6.49
CA LEU A 336 -2.73 -1.01 5.74
C LEU A 336 -3.72 -2.12 6.09
N TYR A 337 -4.38 -2.68 5.08
CA TYR A 337 -5.09 -3.96 5.17
C TYR A 337 -4.29 -4.98 4.37
N LEU A 338 -3.51 -5.82 5.06
CA LEU A 338 -2.68 -6.83 4.43
C LEU A 338 -3.52 -8.06 4.05
N MET A 339 -3.35 -8.53 2.82
CA MET A 339 -3.70 -9.87 2.39
C MET A 339 -2.42 -10.67 2.29
N GLY A 340 -2.13 -11.44 3.33
CA GLY A 340 -0.90 -12.21 3.43
C GLY A 340 -0.76 -13.21 2.28
N HIS A 341 0.44 -13.37 1.76
CA HIS A 341 0.70 -14.35 0.71
C HIS A 341 0.72 -15.77 1.27
N VAL A 342 0.06 -16.68 0.56
CA VAL A 342 0.00 -18.12 0.83
C VAL A 342 0.11 -18.89 -0.49
N LEU A 343 0.35 -20.19 -0.45
CA LEU A 343 0.49 -20.99 -1.67
C LEU A 343 -0.84 -21.44 -2.24
N SER A 344 -1.05 -21.18 -3.53
CA SER A 344 -2.21 -21.66 -4.27
C SER A 344 -2.22 -23.19 -4.54
N ASP A 345 -1.36 -23.99 -3.88
CA ASP A 345 -1.30 -25.46 -4.02
C ASP A 345 -1.48 -26.28 -2.73
N THR A 346 -1.28 -25.70 -1.54
CA THR A 346 -1.20 -26.44 -0.26
C THR A 346 -1.78 -25.65 0.91
N TYR A 347 -2.56 -26.29 1.80
CA TYR A 347 -3.28 -25.57 2.85
C TYR A 347 -2.33 -25.04 3.95
N TRP A 348 -2.31 -23.71 4.10
CA TRP A 348 -1.42 -22.97 5.00
C TRP A 348 -1.89 -22.91 6.46
N GLY A 349 -3.16 -23.18 6.76
CA GLY A 349 -3.71 -23.09 8.11
C GLY A 349 -3.40 -21.77 8.82
N ALA A 350 -2.84 -21.85 10.02
CA ALA A 350 -2.49 -20.69 10.86
C ALA A 350 -1.03 -20.21 10.69
N GLN A 351 -0.43 -20.37 9.50
CA GLN A 351 0.94 -19.88 9.20
C GLN A 351 1.10 -18.36 9.35
N LEU A 352 0.02 -17.59 9.17
CA LEU A 352 0.04 -16.12 9.26
C LEU A 352 -0.76 -15.62 10.48
N PRO A 353 -0.32 -14.54 11.15
CA PRO A 353 -1.05 -13.98 12.28
C PRO A 353 -2.32 -13.25 11.82
N ASN A 354 -3.44 -13.46 12.51
CA ASN A 354 -4.63 -12.61 12.37
C ASN A 354 -4.44 -11.36 13.25
N ILE A 355 -4.58 -10.17 12.67
CA ILE A 355 -4.39 -8.88 13.34
C ILE A 355 -5.58 -7.98 13.06
N THR A 356 -6.34 -7.65 14.09
CA THR A 356 -7.40 -6.62 14.02
C THR A 356 -6.83 -5.21 14.22
N ALA A 357 -7.58 -4.19 13.78
CA ALA A 357 -7.29 -2.79 14.08
C ALA A 357 -7.43 -2.42 15.58
N ALA A 358 -7.83 -3.36 16.44
CA ALA A 358 -7.81 -3.21 17.90
C ALA A 358 -6.53 -3.78 18.54
N GLU A 359 -5.85 -4.71 17.87
CA GLU A 359 -4.58 -5.31 18.30
C GLU A 359 -3.36 -4.57 17.72
N SER A 360 -3.53 -3.87 16.60
CA SER A 360 -2.55 -2.93 16.03
C SER A 360 -2.30 -1.74 16.96
N ALA A 361 -1.03 -1.42 17.23
CA ALA A 361 -0.60 -0.43 18.23
C ALA A 361 -1.14 1.01 18.00
N ASP A 362 -1.33 1.42 16.75
CA ASP A 362 -1.98 2.69 16.36
C ASP A 362 -3.41 2.48 15.82
N GLY A 363 -3.80 1.22 15.59
CA GLY A 363 -5.04 0.81 14.91
C GLY A 363 -5.08 1.19 13.43
N ARG A 364 -3.93 1.16 12.75
CA ARG A 364 -3.80 1.39 11.31
C ARG A 364 -3.39 0.14 10.52
N LEU A 365 -2.91 -0.91 11.20
CA LEU A 365 -2.64 -2.21 10.60
C LEU A 365 -3.84 -3.15 10.77
N MET A 366 -4.13 -3.92 9.72
CA MET A 366 -4.98 -5.10 9.75
C MET A 366 -4.32 -6.20 8.90
N LEU A 367 -4.42 -7.46 9.33
CA LEU A 367 -4.06 -8.64 8.53
C LEU A 367 -5.15 -9.69 8.80
N GLN A 368 -6.15 -9.74 7.92
CA GLN A 368 -7.38 -10.53 8.14
C GLN A 368 -7.81 -11.31 6.89
N ALA A 369 -6.96 -11.38 5.88
CA ALA A 369 -7.18 -12.11 4.63
C ALA A 369 -5.84 -12.64 4.11
N VAL A 370 -5.92 -13.52 3.11
CA VAL A 370 -4.77 -14.00 2.35
C VAL A 370 -5.02 -13.80 0.87
N LYS A 371 -3.96 -13.71 0.06
CA LYS A 371 -4.03 -13.60 -1.40
C LYS A 371 -3.63 -14.93 -2.03
N ILE A 372 -4.49 -15.40 -2.93
CA ILE A 372 -4.40 -16.66 -3.67
C ILE A 372 -4.66 -16.34 -5.15
N PHE A 373 -4.16 -17.17 -6.07
CA PHE A 373 -4.23 -16.95 -7.53
C PHE A 373 -4.81 -18.18 -8.23
N GLY A 374 -5.78 -17.97 -9.14
CA GLY A 374 -6.33 -19.06 -9.95
C GLY A 374 -5.68 -19.16 -11.33
N ASP A 375 -5.31 -18.02 -11.93
CA ASP A 375 -4.78 -17.91 -13.28
C ASP A 375 -3.81 -16.71 -13.47
N GLY A 376 -3.36 -16.52 -14.72
CA GLY A 376 -2.45 -15.44 -15.12
C GLY A 376 -3.15 -14.14 -15.52
N ALA A 377 -2.60 -13.41 -16.50
CA ALA A 377 -3.11 -12.13 -16.98
C ALA A 377 -3.49 -12.13 -18.48
N LEU A 378 -4.61 -11.49 -18.85
CA LEU A 378 -5.10 -11.35 -20.23
C LEU A 378 -4.02 -10.85 -21.20
N GLY A 379 -3.26 -9.83 -20.80
CA GLY A 379 -2.21 -9.20 -21.62
C GLY A 379 -0.96 -10.06 -21.88
N SER A 380 -0.93 -11.28 -21.36
CA SER A 380 0.06 -12.32 -21.63
C SER A 380 -0.59 -13.67 -21.97
N TRP A 381 -1.87 -13.69 -22.33
CA TRP A 381 -2.69 -14.91 -22.55
C TRP A 381 -2.75 -15.86 -21.34
N GLY A 382 -2.41 -15.38 -20.14
CA GLY A 382 -2.32 -16.19 -18.93
C GLY A 382 -3.66 -16.38 -18.21
N SER A 383 -4.61 -15.45 -18.32
CA SER A 383 -5.94 -15.62 -17.72
C SER A 383 -6.68 -16.77 -18.41
N ALA A 384 -7.32 -17.64 -17.63
CA ALA A 384 -7.96 -18.83 -18.15
C ALA A 384 -9.36 -18.47 -18.65
N LEU A 385 -9.66 -18.64 -19.94
CA LEU A 385 -10.94 -18.30 -20.55
C LEU A 385 -11.85 -19.54 -20.68
N LEU A 386 -13.13 -19.31 -21.02
CA LEU A 386 -14.09 -20.37 -21.37
C LEU A 386 -14.00 -20.80 -22.84
N GLU A 387 -13.53 -19.91 -23.71
CA GLU A 387 -13.31 -20.11 -25.15
C GLU A 387 -11.89 -19.64 -25.51
N PRO A 388 -11.31 -20.05 -26.66
CA PRO A 388 -9.95 -19.63 -27.02
C PRO A 388 -9.79 -18.12 -27.20
N TYR A 389 -8.59 -17.60 -27.00
CA TYR A 389 -8.28 -16.19 -27.21
C TYR A 389 -8.46 -15.81 -28.69
N SER A 390 -9.16 -14.71 -28.96
CA SER A 390 -9.42 -14.23 -30.32
C SER A 390 -8.16 -13.86 -31.11
N ASP A 391 -7.06 -13.55 -30.41
CA ASP A 391 -5.74 -13.20 -30.96
C ASP A 391 -4.68 -14.30 -30.78
N LYS A 392 -4.96 -15.35 -29.97
CA LYS A 392 -4.14 -16.58 -29.83
C LYS A 392 -5.06 -17.82 -29.79
N PRO A 393 -5.67 -18.25 -30.92
CA PRO A 393 -6.74 -19.26 -30.93
C PRO A 393 -6.32 -20.68 -30.56
N ASP A 394 -5.02 -20.93 -30.42
CA ASP A 394 -4.42 -22.18 -29.92
C ASP A 394 -4.45 -22.30 -28.38
N THR A 395 -4.81 -21.25 -27.64
CA THR A 395 -4.89 -21.29 -26.17
C THR A 395 -6.22 -20.78 -25.59
N THR A 396 -6.61 -21.39 -24.46
CA THR A 396 -7.62 -20.87 -23.52
C THR A 396 -6.98 -20.27 -22.27
N GLY A 397 -5.65 -20.08 -22.27
CA GLY A 397 -4.89 -19.55 -21.13
C GLY A 397 -4.61 -20.57 -20.01
N ILE A 398 -4.09 -20.07 -18.90
CA ILE A 398 -3.31 -20.86 -17.93
C ILE A 398 -3.98 -20.83 -16.55
N LEU A 399 -4.59 -21.95 -16.14
CA LEU A 399 -4.87 -22.17 -14.72
C LEU A 399 -3.54 -22.42 -13.98
N ARG A 400 -3.25 -21.62 -12.96
CA ARG A 400 -2.02 -21.73 -12.15
C ARG A 400 -2.10 -22.82 -11.08
N SER A 401 -3.33 -23.24 -10.75
CA SER A 401 -3.64 -24.37 -9.87
C SER A 401 -4.82 -25.18 -10.43
N SER A 402 -4.87 -26.49 -10.18
CA SER A 402 -5.96 -27.33 -10.69
C SER A 402 -7.31 -26.97 -10.04
N PRO A 403 -8.45 -27.22 -10.71
CA PRO A 403 -9.77 -26.93 -10.14
C PRO A 403 -10.03 -27.60 -8.78
N ASP A 404 -9.50 -28.81 -8.55
CA ASP A 404 -9.70 -29.57 -7.32
C ASP A 404 -8.76 -29.15 -6.19
N VAL A 405 -7.54 -28.73 -6.53
CA VAL A 405 -6.65 -28.00 -5.61
C VAL A 405 -7.32 -26.70 -5.18
N LEU A 406 -7.82 -25.89 -6.12
CA LEU A 406 -8.56 -24.66 -5.80
C LEU A 406 -9.80 -24.95 -4.94
N ARG A 407 -10.60 -25.98 -5.22
CA ARG A 407 -11.75 -26.38 -4.39
C ARG A 407 -11.37 -26.78 -2.96
N THR A 408 -10.22 -27.42 -2.78
CA THR A 408 -9.71 -27.84 -1.46
C THR A 408 -9.17 -26.64 -0.68
N LEU A 409 -8.31 -25.83 -1.29
CA LEU A 409 -7.72 -24.61 -0.69
C LEU A 409 -8.70 -23.46 -0.53
N ILE A 410 -9.81 -23.51 -1.26
CA ILE A 410 -11.08 -22.96 -0.83
C ILE A 410 -11.40 -23.63 0.50
N ALA A 411 -12.13 -24.75 0.49
CA ALA A 411 -12.89 -25.26 1.62
C ALA A 411 -12.16 -25.28 2.98
N ASP A 412 -10.87 -25.62 2.96
CA ASP A 412 -10.01 -25.70 4.16
C ASP A 412 -9.71 -24.33 4.79
N PHE A 413 -9.39 -23.32 3.98
CA PHE A 413 -9.11 -21.97 4.50
C PHE A 413 -10.38 -21.27 4.94
N TYR A 414 -11.35 -21.27 4.03
CA TYR A 414 -12.56 -20.46 4.05
C TYR A 414 -13.51 -21.25 3.07
N LYS A 415 -14.81 -21.08 2.93
CA LYS A 415 -15.39 -19.79 2.69
C LYS A 415 -14.63 -18.94 1.61
N ASN A 416 -13.70 -19.51 0.80
CA ASN A 416 -13.37 -19.19 -0.62
C ASN A 416 -12.27 -18.17 -1.13
N LEU A 417 -12.13 -18.06 -2.49
CA LEU A 417 -10.91 -17.77 -3.34
C LEU A 417 -11.17 -16.90 -4.66
N SER A 418 -10.45 -17.11 -5.80
CA SER A 418 -10.47 -16.42 -7.16
C SER A 418 -9.49 -17.09 -8.20
N GLN A 419 -9.48 -17.07 -9.57
CA GLN A 419 -10.26 -16.59 -10.76
C GLN A 419 -9.64 -17.18 -12.09
N ASP A 420 -10.08 -17.01 -13.37
CA ASP A 420 -11.19 -16.32 -14.06
C ASP A 420 -12.13 -17.25 -14.93
N ARG A 421 -11.65 -18.28 -15.65
CA ARG A 421 -12.39 -19.56 -15.79
C ARG A 421 -12.60 -20.14 -14.40
N ALA A 422 -11.67 -19.83 -13.51
CA ALA A 422 -11.87 -19.97 -12.10
C ALA A 422 -12.74 -18.88 -11.45
N ASN A 423 -13.25 -17.80 -12.09
CA ASN A 423 -14.43 -17.07 -11.57
C ASN A 423 -15.56 -18.08 -11.43
N LYS A 424 -15.80 -18.89 -12.48
CA LYS A 424 -16.81 -19.94 -12.42
C LYS A 424 -16.48 -21.00 -11.36
N ILE A 425 -15.30 -21.62 -11.40
CA ILE A 425 -14.89 -22.66 -10.41
C ILE A 425 -14.95 -22.12 -8.97
N VAL A 426 -14.59 -20.85 -8.79
CA VAL A 426 -14.62 -20.19 -7.49
C VAL A 426 -16.04 -19.87 -7.08
N LEU A 427 -16.92 -19.40 -7.96
CA LEU A 427 -18.34 -19.21 -7.63
C LEU A 427 -19.03 -20.56 -7.31
N ASP A 428 -18.68 -21.64 -8.02
CA ASP A 428 -19.14 -23.00 -7.73
C ASP A 428 -18.72 -23.43 -6.31
N ALA A 429 -17.45 -23.19 -5.95
CA ALA A 429 -16.94 -23.48 -4.62
C ALA A 429 -17.44 -22.48 -3.56
N TYR A 430 -17.75 -21.22 -3.94
CA TYR A 430 -18.39 -20.23 -3.07
C TYR A 430 -19.70 -20.78 -2.55
N GLU A 431 -20.53 -21.26 -3.48
CA GLU A 431 -21.80 -21.91 -3.18
C GLU A 431 -21.59 -23.16 -2.31
N GLU A 432 -20.58 -23.99 -2.59
CA GLU A 432 -20.27 -25.19 -1.78
C GLU A 432 -19.91 -24.87 -0.32
N ALA A 433 -18.89 -24.04 -0.07
CA ALA A 433 -18.47 -23.72 1.30
C ALA A 433 -19.43 -22.75 2.03
N LEU A 434 -20.49 -22.29 1.35
CA LEU A 434 -21.63 -21.62 1.98
C LEU A 434 -22.67 -22.60 2.54
N LYS A 435 -22.93 -23.73 1.87
CA LYS A 435 -23.94 -24.74 2.31
C LYS A 435 -23.72 -25.24 3.74
N SER A 436 -22.47 -25.43 4.14
CA SER A 436 -22.09 -26.11 5.39
C SER A 436 -21.83 -25.19 6.58
N SER A 437 -21.95 -23.86 6.43
CA SER A 437 -21.48 -22.92 7.46
C SER A 437 -22.49 -21.85 7.83
N THR A 438 -22.63 -21.60 9.14
CA THR A 438 -23.54 -20.66 9.78
C THR A 438 -23.04 -19.21 9.82
N ASP A 439 -21.82 -18.96 9.35
CA ASP A 439 -21.19 -17.64 9.38
C ASP A 439 -21.83 -16.68 8.35
N THR A 440 -22.28 -15.52 8.81
CA THR A 440 -22.91 -14.47 7.98
C THR A 440 -22.05 -13.22 7.76
N ASP A 441 -20.87 -13.07 8.38
CA ASP A 441 -20.02 -11.86 8.20
C ASP A 441 -18.88 -12.05 7.19
N ARG A 442 -19.15 -12.82 6.15
CA ARG A 442 -18.15 -13.20 5.14
C ARG A 442 -17.90 -12.04 4.18
N ARG A 443 -16.65 -11.60 4.12
CA ARG A 443 -16.18 -10.51 3.24
C ARG A 443 -15.41 -11.09 2.06
N LEU A 444 -16.07 -11.98 1.34
CA LEU A 444 -15.48 -12.70 0.22
C LEU A 444 -15.23 -11.71 -0.92
N ARG A 445 -14.12 -11.89 -1.65
CA ARG A 445 -13.69 -10.90 -2.63
C ARG A 445 -13.11 -11.55 -3.87
N ILE A 446 -13.50 -10.98 -5.00
CA ILE A 446 -13.14 -11.38 -6.35
C ILE A 446 -12.38 -10.18 -6.94
N GLU A 447 -11.07 -10.33 -7.05
CA GLU A 447 -10.11 -9.31 -7.49
C GLU A 447 -10.13 -9.13 -9.02
N HIS A 448 -10.03 -7.92 -9.56
CA HIS A 448 -10.08 -7.65 -11.00
C HIS A 448 -11.46 -7.93 -11.68
N ALA A 449 -12.02 -9.15 -11.59
CA ALA A 449 -13.36 -9.54 -12.08
C ALA A 449 -13.66 -9.13 -13.54
N GLN A 450 -12.65 -9.22 -14.42
CA GLN A 450 -12.64 -8.51 -15.70
C GLN A 450 -13.58 -9.09 -16.76
N ILE A 451 -13.81 -10.41 -16.73
CA ILE A 451 -14.72 -11.10 -17.63
C ILE A 451 -15.67 -11.94 -16.77
N LEU A 452 -16.99 -11.78 -16.99
CA LEU A 452 -18.02 -12.50 -16.27
C LEU A 452 -19.19 -12.81 -17.22
N THR A 453 -19.79 -14.00 -17.07
CA THR A 453 -21.05 -14.29 -17.74
C THR A 453 -22.21 -13.56 -17.05
N GLN A 454 -23.31 -13.32 -17.77
CA GLN A 454 -24.53 -12.74 -17.19
C GLN A 454 -25.15 -13.62 -16.08
N GLU A 455 -24.83 -14.90 -16.02
CA GLU A 455 -25.26 -15.76 -14.90
C GLU A 455 -24.29 -15.66 -13.72
N ASP A 456 -22.98 -15.62 -13.96
CA ASP A 456 -21.98 -15.49 -12.90
C ASP A 456 -22.06 -14.10 -12.20
N LEU A 457 -22.45 -13.04 -12.91
CA LEU A 457 -22.86 -11.74 -12.31
C LEU A 457 -24.05 -11.90 -11.34
N LYS A 458 -25.09 -12.65 -11.71
CA LYS A 458 -26.25 -12.93 -10.83
C LYS A 458 -25.86 -13.84 -9.67
N ARG A 459 -24.87 -14.72 -9.82
CA ARG A 459 -24.32 -15.54 -8.73
C ARG A 459 -23.59 -14.65 -7.73
N MET A 460 -22.68 -13.77 -8.18
CA MET A 460 -22.05 -12.76 -7.32
C MET A 460 -23.07 -11.92 -6.55
N GLY A 461 -24.12 -11.44 -7.22
CA GLY A 461 -25.23 -10.70 -6.59
C GLY A 461 -25.91 -11.48 -5.47
N ARG A 462 -26.28 -12.74 -5.71
CA ARG A 462 -26.88 -13.64 -4.71
C ARG A 462 -25.92 -13.91 -3.54
N LEU A 463 -24.65 -14.18 -3.81
CA LEU A 463 -23.65 -14.55 -2.82
C LEU A 463 -23.27 -13.38 -1.89
N GLY A 464 -23.26 -12.15 -2.39
CA GLY A 464 -23.18 -10.94 -1.55
C GLY A 464 -24.47 -10.68 -0.77
N GLY A 465 -25.63 -11.00 -1.35
CA GLY A 465 -26.95 -10.67 -0.79
C GLY A 465 -27.22 -11.23 0.62
N ALA A 466 -26.57 -12.34 1.00
CA ALA A 466 -26.78 -13.04 2.27
C ALA A 466 -26.62 -12.18 3.54
N LYS A 467 -25.82 -11.10 3.49
CA LYS A 467 -25.72 -10.12 4.59
C LYS A 467 -26.20 -8.71 4.23
N PHE A 468 -26.10 -8.31 2.96
CA PHE A 468 -26.31 -6.92 2.55
C PHE A 468 -27.74 -6.58 2.11
N ARG A 469 -28.62 -7.59 1.95
CA ARG A 469 -30.02 -7.47 1.46
C ARG A 469 -30.20 -6.91 0.04
N ASN A 470 -29.26 -6.11 -0.47
CA ASN A 470 -29.33 -5.38 -1.74
C ASN A 470 -28.15 -5.73 -2.69
N GLY A 471 -27.84 -7.02 -2.84
CA GLY A 471 -26.85 -7.50 -3.83
C GLY A 471 -25.38 -7.44 -3.37
N ALA A 472 -24.47 -7.24 -4.32
CA ALA A 472 -23.02 -7.30 -4.11
C ALA A 472 -22.41 -5.92 -3.80
N THR A 473 -21.36 -5.91 -2.97
CA THR A 473 -20.48 -4.75 -2.76
C THR A 473 -19.33 -4.79 -3.77
N VAL A 474 -19.00 -3.67 -4.38
CA VAL A 474 -17.81 -3.53 -5.24
C VAL A 474 -16.88 -2.45 -4.67
N THR A 475 -15.57 -2.60 -4.89
CA THR A 475 -14.52 -1.69 -4.39
C THR A 475 -13.41 -1.50 -5.42
N THR A 476 -12.82 -0.31 -5.49
CA THR A 476 -11.75 0.04 -6.44
C THR A 476 -10.37 -0.35 -5.92
N GLY A 477 -9.54 -0.97 -6.77
CA GLY A 477 -8.10 -0.98 -6.59
C GLY A 477 -7.39 -0.62 -7.90
N SER A 478 -6.20 -0.02 -7.83
CA SER A 478 -5.42 0.31 -9.02
C SER A 478 -4.39 -0.77 -9.40
N ASP A 479 -4.28 -1.85 -8.61
CA ASP A 479 -3.30 -2.92 -8.78
C ASP A 479 -1.85 -2.41 -8.82
N PHE A 480 -1.57 -1.22 -8.24
CA PHE A 480 -0.28 -0.54 -8.47
C PHE A 480 0.90 -1.44 -8.04
N PRO A 481 1.99 -1.52 -8.80
CA PRO A 481 2.36 -0.70 -9.97
C PRO A 481 1.78 -1.11 -11.35
N VAL A 482 0.81 -2.04 -11.43
CA VAL A 482 0.13 -2.41 -12.70
C VAL A 482 -0.62 -1.22 -13.30
N GLU A 483 -1.36 -0.44 -12.50
CA GLU A 483 -1.70 0.96 -12.84
C GLU A 483 -0.99 1.97 -11.93
N GLY A 484 -1.21 3.27 -12.16
CA GLY A 484 -0.58 4.35 -11.41
C GLY A 484 -1.26 4.61 -10.07
N ILE A 485 -0.46 4.92 -9.04
CA ILE A 485 -0.89 5.16 -7.64
C ILE A 485 -1.91 6.30 -7.43
N ASN A 486 -2.25 7.09 -8.45
CA ASN A 486 -3.16 8.22 -8.33
C ASN A 486 -4.64 7.78 -8.55
N PRO A 487 -5.47 7.72 -7.48
CA PRO A 487 -6.85 7.25 -7.58
C PRO A 487 -7.75 8.13 -8.45
N LEU A 488 -7.36 9.40 -8.71
CA LEU A 488 -8.09 10.28 -9.62
C LEU A 488 -8.09 9.77 -11.08
N LEU A 489 -7.07 8.98 -11.48
CA LEU A 489 -7.03 8.36 -12.80
C LEU A 489 -8.02 7.21 -12.91
N GLY A 490 -8.14 6.40 -11.85
CA GLY A 490 -9.17 5.36 -11.75
C GLY A 490 -10.58 5.96 -11.72
N PHE A 491 -10.78 7.05 -10.96
CA PHE A 491 -12.06 7.78 -10.93
C PHE A 491 -12.42 8.36 -12.30
N TYR A 492 -11.44 8.96 -13.00
CA TYR A 492 -11.64 9.44 -14.37
C TYR A 492 -12.05 8.29 -15.31
N ALA A 493 -11.36 7.14 -15.23
CA ALA A 493 -11.67 5.97 -16.05
C ALA A 493 -13.07 5.41 -15.76
N ALA A 494 -13.45 5.24 -14.49
CA ALA A 494 -14.79 4.73 -14.12
C ALA A 494 -15.94 5.65 -14.57
N VAL A 495 -15.71 6.96 -14.64
CA VAL A 495 -16.74 7.94 -15.04
C VAL A 495 -16.79 8.17 -16.56
N THR A 496 -15.65 8.05 -17.25
CA THR A 496 -15.56 8.29 -18.70
C THR A 496 -15.53 7.02 -19.55
N ASP A 497 -15.39 5.85 -18.92
CA ASP A 497 -15.06 4.56 -19.54
C ASP A 497 -13.75 4.61 -20.37
N SER A 498 -12.89 5.62 -20.13
CA SER A 498 -11.68 5.87 -20.91
C SER A 498 -10.44 5.92 -20.01
N PRO A 499 -9.35 5.18 -20.32
CA PRO A 499 -8.10 5.20 -19.56
C PRO A 499 -7.24 6.46 -19.83
N GLY A 500 -7.86 7.58 -20.22
CA GLY A 500 -7.19 8.85 -20.51
C GLY A 500 -6.27 8.84 -21.75
N ARG A 501 -6.25 7.74 -22.51
CA ARG A 501 -5.49 7.60 -23.77
C ARG A 501 -6.37 7.94 -24.97
N ASN A 502 -5.75 8.20 -26.12
CA ASN A 502 -6.47 8.64 -27.32
C ASN A 502 -7.53 7.62 -27.76
N ILE A 503 -8.80 8.01 -27.68
CA ILE A 503 -9.95 7.18 -28.04
C ILE A 503 -9.92 6.73 -29.50
N ALA A 504 -9.33 7.53 -30.41
CA ALA A 504 -9.19 7.17 -31.82
C ALA A 504 -8.26 5.98 -32.08
N THR A 505 -7.48 5.55 -31.08
CA THR A 505 -6.53 4.42 -31.16
C THR A 505 -6.83 3.33 -30.13
N TRP A 506 -7.99 3.35 -29.46
CA TRP A 506 -8.37 2.32 -28.50
C TRP A 506 -9.22 1.24 -29.20
N PRO A 507 -8.76 -0.03 -29.31
CA PRO A 507 -9.44 -1.03 -30.14
C PRO A 507 -10.67 -1.66 -29.49
N TRP A 508 -10.86 -1.47 -28.18
CA TRP A 508 -11.96 -2.06 -27.43
C TRP A 508 -13.22 -1.21 -27.52
N ARG A 509 -14.39 -1.86 -27.68
CA ARG A 509 -15.67 -1.19 -27.50
C ARG A 509 -15.79 -0.68 -26.07
N MET A 510 -15.82 0.65 -25.95
CA MET A 510 -16.45 1.36 -24.83
C MET A 510 -17.85 0.75 -24.57
N VAL A 511 -18.26 0.64 -23.31
CA VAL A 511 -19.60 0.21 -22.90
C VAL A 511 -20.24 1.32 -22.04
N PRO A 512 -20.76 2.40 -22.67
CA PRO A 512 -21.20 3.60 -21.96
C PRO A 512 -22.24 3.36 -20.85
N GLU A 513 -23.00 2.27 -20.93
CA GLU A 513 -24.05 1.85 -20.00
C GLU A 513 -23.50 1.35 -18.66
N GLN A 514 -22.20 1.02 -18.61
CA GLN A 514 -21.43 0.60 -17.42
C GLN A 514 -20.68 1.77 -16.76
N ARG A 515 -20.74 2.99 -17.32
CA ARG A 515 -20.14 4.18 -16.71
C ARG A 515 -20.76 4.48 -15.36
N MET A 516 -19.92 4.85 -14.39
CA MET A 516 -20.37 5.43 -13.14
C MET A 516 -20.67 6.91 -13.32
N THR A 517 -21.70 7.40 -12.65
CA THR A 517 -21.83 8.83 -12.38
C THR A 517 -20.66 9.30 -11.49
N ARG A 518 -20.37 10.61 -11.53
CA ARG A 518 -19.41 11.23 -10.60
C ARG A 518 -19.77 11.01 -9.12
N HIS A 519 -21.05 10.74 -8.83
CA HIS A 519 -21.55 10.48 -7.49
C HIS A 519 -21.20 9.05 -7.05
N GLU A 520 -21.60 8.03 -7.83
CA GLU A 520 -21.21 6.63 -7.58
C GLU A 520 -19.69 6.48 -7.43
N GLY A 521 -18.92 7.05 -8.37
CA GLY A 521 -17.46 7.05 -8.32
C GLY A 521 -16.88 7.70 -7.06
N HIS A 522 -17.56 8.70 -6.47
CA HIS A 522 -17.10 9.36 -5.25
C HIS A 522 -17.17 8.44 -4.02
N TYR A 523 -18.25 7.64 -3.90
CA TYR A 523 -18.36 6.61 -2.86
C TYR A 523 -17.41 5.44 -3.14
N PHE A 524 -17.31 5.03 -4.41
CA PHE A 524 -16.55 3.88 -4.87
C PHE A 524 -15.05 3.96 -4.52
N PHE A 525 -14.42 5.13 -4.72
CA PHE A 525 -12.99 5.37 -4.45
C PHE A 525 -12.66 5.83 -3.00
N ARG A 526 -13.67 6.03 -2.14
CA ARG A 526 -13.47 6.54 -0.76
C ARG A 526 -14.02 5.65 0.34
N GLN A 527 -14.91 4.72 0.02
CA GLN A 527 -15.53 3.83 1.00
C GLN A 527 -15.83 2.46 0.37
N LYS A 528 -17.02 2.31 -0.21
CA LYS A 528 -17.59 1.12 -0.87
C LYS A 528 -18.73 1.58 -1.78
N LEU A 529 -19.06 0.82 -2.82
CA LEU A 529 -20.30 1.01 -3.58
C LEU A 529 -21.16 -0.27 -3.50
N PHE A 530 -22.47 -0.12 -3.32
CA PHE A 530 -23.44 -1.20 -3.45
C PHE A 530 -24.04 -1.19 -4.86
N LEU A 531 -23.97 -2.32 -5.57
CA LEU A 531 -24.64 -2.46 -6.86
C LEU A 531 -26.05 -3.00 -6.67
N SER A 532 -27.02 -2.09 -6.59
CA SER A 532 -28.45 -2.41 -6.71
C SER A 532 -29.03 -1.78 -7.98
N ARG A 533 -29.17 -2.60 -9.02
CA ARG A 533 -30.17 -2.42 -10.08
C ARG A 533 -31.14 -3.60 -9.98
N GLY A 534 -32.44 -3.32 -9.97
CA GLY A 534 -33.51 -4.33 -9.90
C GLY A 534 -33.85 -4.91 -11.27
#